data_AF-C1F1J5-F1
#
_entry.id   AF-C1F1J5-F1
#
_cell.length_a   1.000
_cell.length_b   1.000
_cell.length_c   1.000
_cell.angle_alpha   90.00
_cell.angle_beta   90.00
_cell.angle_gamma   90.00
#
_symmetry.space_group_name_H-M   'P 1'
#
loop_
_entity.id
_entity.type
_entity.pdbx_description
1 polymer ?
#
loop_
_entity_poly.entity_id
_entity_poly.type
_entity_poly.pdbx_seq_one_letter_code
_entity_poly.pdbx_strand_id
1 'polypeptide(L)'
;MTTPKRPLSVLVVACLYLLVGCIGFVYHFHNFHQLDFIWIELTEALAIVAGAFLLQGRNWARWLAIAWMAFHVAISYGDWHKLVIHFCIFVLITWLLFRADARSYFRAASVS
;
A
#
# COMPACT_ATOMS: atom_id res chain seq x y z
N MET A 1 10.66 -0.19 -28.65
CA MET A 1 10.35 -0.68 -27.30
C MET A 1 9.25 0.20 -26.73
N THR A 2 7.98 -0.22 -26.78
CA THR A 2 6.89 0.53 -26.14
C THR A 2 7.02 0.31 -24.64
N THR A 3 7.47 1.31 -23.90
CA THR A 3 7.40 1.29 -22.44
C THR A 3 5.94 1.01 -22.06
N PRO A 4 5.63 -0.08 -21.34
CA PRO A 4 4.27 -0.35 -20.92
C PRO A 4 3.80 0.86 -20.11
N LYS A 5 2.77 1.53 -20.62
CA LYS A 5 2.26 2.78 -20.04
C LYS A 5 1.80 2.45 -18.62
N ARG A 6 2.49 3.01 -17.62
CA ARG A 6 2.16 2.76 -16.21
C ARG A 6 0.71 3.20 -15.96
N PRO A 7 -0.17 2.33 -15.45
CA PRO A 7 -1.55 2.72 -15.16
C PRO A 7 -1.54 3.83 -14.12
N LEU A 8 -2.31 4.90 -14.37
CA LEU A 8 -2.42 6.01 -13.43
C LEU A 8 -2.93 5.54 -12.05
N SER A 9 -3.78 4.51 -12.01
CA SER A 9 -4.23 3.88 -10.76
C SER A 9 -3.08 3.30 -9.94
N VAL A 10 -2.12 2.62 -10.56
CA VAL A 10 -0.96 2.04 -9.87
C VAL A 10 -0.05 3.16 -9.35
N LEU A 11 0.14 4.22 -10.13
CA LEU A 11 0.91 5.38 -9.69
C LEU A 11 0.28 6.04 -8.46
N VAL A 12 -1.03 6.31 -8.49
CA VAL A 12 -1.76 6.94 -7.39
C VAL A 12 -1.67 6.09 -6.11
N VAL A 13 -1.92 4.78 -6.21
CA VAL A 13 -1.84 3.88 -5.05
C VAL A 13 -0.41 3.79 -4.52
N ALA A 14 0.59 3.68 -5.39
CA ALA A 14 1.98 3.63 -4.96
C ALA A 14 2.41 4.94 -4.27
N CYS A 15 2.04 6.09 -4.82
CA CYS A 15 2.31 7.38 -4.20
C CYS A 15 1.62 7.49 -2.82
N LEU A 16 0.38 7.04 -2.69
CA LEU A 16 -0.32 7.00 -1.40
C LEU A 16 0.45 6.18 -0.37
N TYR A 17 0.87 4.97 -0.72
CA TYR A 17 1.62 4.09 0.19
C TYR A 17 2.99 4.66 0.57
N LEU A 18 3.71 5.24 -0.39
CA LEU A 18 4.99 5.88 -0.14
C LEU A 18 4.84 7.11 0.76
N LEU A 19 3.84 7.96 0.52
CA LEU A 19 3.60 9.14 1.34
C LEU A 19 3.20 8.75 2.76
N VAL A 20 2.24 7.84 2.92
CA VAL A 20 1.80 7.37 4.24
C VAL A 20 2.94 6.72 5.01
N GLY A 21 3.70 5.83 4.36
CA GLY A 21 4.85 5.17 4.98
C GLY A 21 5.97 6.14 5.36
N CYS A 22 6.36 7.06 4.48
CA CYS A 22 7.41 8.05 4.78
C CYS A 22 6.97 9.04 5.86
N ILE A 23 5.74 9.55 5.81
CA ILE A 23 5.22 10.49 6.80
C ILE A 23 5.14 9.82 8.16
N GLY A 24 4.56 8.62 8.22
CA GLY A 24 4.49 7.82 9.44
C GLY A 24 5.87 7.58 10.03
N PHE A 25 6.82 7.13 9.20
CA PHE A 25 8.19 6.85 9.62
C PHE A 25 8.85 8.07 10.24
N VAL A 26 8.74 9.25 9.62
CA VAL A 26 9.32 10.49 10.15
C VAL A 26 8.68 10.91 11.48
N TYR A 27 7.35 10.75 11.63
CA TYR A 27 6.66 11.11 12.86
C TYR A 27 6.97 10.16 14.02
N HIS A 28 7.01 8.86 13.76
CA HIS A 28 7.27 7.86 14.81
C HIS A 28 8.75 7.77 15.16
N PHE A 29 9.66 8.06 14.23
CA PHE A 29 11.10 8.19 14.51
C PHE A 29 11.40 9.29 15.53
N HIS A 30 10.51 10.26 15.77
CA HIS A 30 10.70 11.21 16.87
C HIS A 30 10.30 10.66 18.25
N ASN A 31 9.56 9.55 18.31
CA ASN A 31 8.93 9.01 19.52
C ASN A 31 9.52 7.65 19.96
N PHE A 32 10.84 7.51 19.92
CA PHE A 32 11.63 6.29 20.17
C PHE A 32 11.41 5.52 21.49
N HIS A 33 10.55 5.98 22.40
CA HIS A 33 10.45 5.44 23.77
C HIS A 33 9.27 4.50 24.02
N GLN A 34 8.49 4.13 23.00
CA GLN A 34 7.34 3.24 23.16
C GLN A 34 7.65 1.83 22.65
N LEU A 35 7.26 0.78 23.40
CA LEU A 35 7.44 -0.62 22.99
C LEU A 35 6.71 -0.97 21.68
N ASP A 36 5.66 -0.22 21.34
CA ASP A 36 4.89 -0.37 20.09
C ASP A 36 5.61 0.22 18.86
N PHE A 37 6.69 0.98 19.08
CA PHE A 37 7.48 1.64 18.05
C PHE A 37 7.92 0.67 16.94
N ILE A 38 8.43 -0.51 17.32
CA ILE A 38 8.94 -1.51 16.37
C ILE A 38 7.83 -2.00 15.43
N TRP A 39 6.62 -2.21 15.95
CA TRP A 39 5.49 -2.69 15.15
C TRP A 39 4.98 -1.60 14.20
N ILE A 40 4.92 -0.36 14.68
CA ILE A 40 4.51 0.79 13.86
C ILE A 40 5.52 1.00 12.72
N GLU A 41 6.81 1.08 13.05
CA GLU A 41 7.88 1.28 12.08
C GLU A 41 7.92 0.15 11.03
N LEU A 42 7.70 -1.10 11.47
CA LEU A 42 7.59 -2.24 10.56
C LEU A 42 6.40 -2.08 9.60
N THR A 43 5.23 -1.67 10.08
CA THR A 43 4.07 -1.45 9.20
C THR A 43 4.33 -0.32 8.20
N GLU A 44 4.98 0.76 8.61
CA GLU A 44 5.33 1.88 7.72
C GLU A 44 6.35 1.47 6.65
N ALA A 45 7.38 0.70 7.04
CA ALA A 45 8.34 0.13 6.11
C ALA A 45 7.68 -0.80 5.09
N LEU A 46 6.72 -1.64 5.52
CA LEU A 46 5.95 -2.49 4.61
C LEU A 46 5.12 -1.67 3.61
N ALA A 47 4.58 -0.52 4.03
CA ALA A 47 3.89 0.40 3.13
C ALA A 47 4.84 0.94 2.05
N ILE A 48 6.05 1.38 2.43
CA ILE A 48 7.07 1.87 1.50
C ILE A 48 7.47 0.77 0.51
N VAL A 49 7.74 -0.44 1.01
CA VAL A 49 8.09 -1.62 0.20
C VAL A 49 6.97 -1.93 -0.80
N ALA A 50 5.72 -1.97 -0.35
CA ALA A 50 4.57 -2.20 -1.23
C ALA A 50 4.48 -1.15 -2.34
N GLY A 51 4.59 0.14 -2.00
CA GLY A 51 4.57 1.24 -2.97
C GLY A 51 5.69 1.16 -4.00
N ALA A 52 6.93 0.93 -3.55
CA ALA A 52 8.09 0.80 -4.44
C ALA A 52 7.96 -0.38 -5.42
N PHE A 53 7.49 -1.54 -4.95
CA PHE A 53 7.34 -2.72 -5.79
C PHE A 53 6.07 -2.70 -6.66
N LEU A 54 5.04 -1.94 -6.29
CA LEU A 54 3.91 -1.61 -7.17
C LEU A 54 4.39 -0.82 -8.40
N LEU A 55 5.29 0.16 -8.23
CA LEU A 55 5.89 0.92 -9.34
C LEU A 55 6.79 0.07 -10.24
N GLN A 56 7.31 -1.04 -9.73
CA GLN A 56 8.07 -2.03 -10.50
C GLN A 56 7.16 -3.04 -11.23
N GLY A 57 5.84 -3.00 -11.00
CA GLY A 57 4.91 -3.95 -11.59
C GLY A 57 5.02 -5.37 -11.03
N ARG A 58 5.58 -5.55 -9.83
CA ARG A 58 5.67 -6.89 -9.23
C ARG A 58 4.31 -7.34 -8.72
N ASN A 59 3.80 -8.48 -9.21
CA ASN A 59 2.46 -8.96 -8.86
C ASN A 59 2.27 -9.25 -7.36
N TRP A 60 3.33 -9.68 -6.65
CA TRP A 60 3.27 -9.90 -5.19
C TRP A 60 3.02 -8.61 -4.40
N ALA A 61 3.42 -7.44 -4.94
CA ALA A 61 3.23 -6.15 -4.27
C ALA A 61 1.75 -5.78 -4.12
N ARG A 62 0.89 -6.31 -5.01
CA ARG A 62 -0.57 -6.13 -4.91
C ARG A 62 -1.10 -6.82 -3.66
N TRP A 63 -0.66 -8.06 -3.42
CA TRP A 63 -1.07 -8.83 -2.25
C TRP A 63 -0.52 -8.21 -0.97
N LEU A 64 0.73 -7.72 -0.99
CA LEU A 64 1.26 -6.99 0.15
C LEU A 64 0.45 -5.72 0.45
N ALA A 65 0.10 -4.93 -0.57
CA ALA A 65 -0.71 -3.73 -0.38
C ALA A 65 -2.10 -4.05 0.22
N ILE A 66 -2.79 -5.07 -0.31
CA ILE A 66 -4.07 -5.54 0.23
C ILE A 66 -3.92 -6.01 1.67
N ALA A 67 -2.92 -6.86 1.96
CA ALA A 67 -2.69 -7.39 3.29
C ALA A 67 -2.44 -6.27 4.31
N TRP A 68 -1.65 -5.27 3.92
CA TRP A 68 -1.36 -4.10 4.75
C TRP A 68 -2.62 -3.31 5.11
N MET A 69 -3.51 -3.07 4.13
CA MET A 69 -4.75 -2.33 4.38
C MET A 69 -5.79 -3.18 5.13
N ALA A 70 -5.84 -4.49 4.88
CA ALA A 70 -6.67 -5.42 5.65
C ALA A 70 -6.25 -5.44 7.14
N PHE A 71 -4.95 -5.41 7.41
CA PHE A 71 -4.42 -5.25 8.76
C PHE A 71 -4.91 -3.95 9.40
N HIS A 72 -4.88 -2.83 8.68
CA HIS A 72 -5.41 -1.54 9.17
C HIS A 72 -6.90 -1.58 9.49
N VAL A 73 -7.70 -2.29 8.69
CA VAL A 73 -9.13 -2.53 8.97
C VAL A 73 -9.28 -3.35 10.26
N ALA A 74 -8.48 -4.40 10.44
CA ALA A 74 -8.54 -5.26 11.62
C ALA A 74 -8.18 -4.52 12.93
N ILE A 75 -7.13 -3.70 12.93
CA ILE A 75 -6.74 -2.90 14.10
C ILE A 75 -7.68 -1.71 14.35
N SER A 76 -8.46 -1.30 13.35
CA SER A 76 -9.49 -0.25 13.53
C SER A 76 -10.74 -0.75 14.25
N TYR A 77 -10.81 -2.05 14.57
CA TYR A 77 -11.90 -2.63 15.32
C TYR A 77 -12.00 -1.99 16.71
N GLY A 78 -13.17 -1.44 17.04
CA GLY A 78 -13.41 -0.68 18.27
C GLY A 78 -13.56 0.83 18.05
N ASP A 79 -13.18 1.35 16.87
CA ASP A 79 -13.43 2.73 16.46
C ASP A 79 -14.19 2.75 15.13
N TRP A 80 -15.51 2.98 15.20
CA TRP A 80 -16.39 2.94 14.03
C TRP A 80 -16.00 3.91 12.92
N HIS A 81 -15.52 5.11 13.27
CA HIS A 81 -15.12 6.10 12.27
C HIS A 81 -13.87 5.64 11.53
N LYS A 82 -12.84 5.19 12.27
CA LYS A 82 -11.62 4.65 11.67
C LYS A 82 -11.92 3.42 10.82
N LEU A 83 -12.75 2.51 11.33
CA LEU A 83 -13.09 1.28 10.62
C LEU A 83 -13.73 1.58 9.25
N VAL A 84 -14.71 2.48 9.20
CA VAL A 84 -15.38 2.86 7.94
C VAL A 84 -14.39 3.50 6.96
N ILE A 85 -13.53 4.41 7.43
CA ILE A 85 -12.54 5.07 6.58
C ILE A 85 -11.55 4.05 6.00
N HIS A 86 -10.94 3.20 6.84
CA HIS A 86 -9.99 2.19 6.38
C HIS A 86 -10.66 1.16 5.47
N PHE A 87 -11.90 0.77 5.75
CA PHE A 87 -12.64 -0.16 4.90
C PHE A 87 -12.96 0.45 3.52
N CYS A 88 -13.38 1.71 3.45
CA CYS A 88 -13.57 2.41 2.18
C CYS A 88 -12.26 2.50 1.38
N ILE A 89 -11.15 2.83 2.04
CA ILE A 89 -9.83 2.88 1.41
C ILE A 89 -9.41 1.47 0.93
N PHE A 90 -9.67 0.43 1.72
CA PHE A 90 -9.42 -0.97 1.35
C PHE A 90 -10.13 -1.38 0.06
N VAL A 91 -11.43 -1.10 -0.03
CA VAL A 91 -12.23 -1.38 -1.21
C VAL A 91 -11.70 -0.60 -2.42
N LEU A 92 -11.39 0.69 -2.24
CA LEU A 92 -10.87 1.55 -3.30
C LEU A 92 -9.53 1.04 -3.85
N ILE A 93 -8.56 0.74 -2.98
CA ILE A 93 -7.25 0.21 -3.38
C ILE A 93 -7.41 -1.12 -4.11
N THR A 94 -8.24 -2.01 -3.56
CA THR A 94 -8.48 -3.33 -4.16
C THR A 94 -9.08 -3.18 -5.56
N TRP A 95 -10.06 -2.30 -5.72
CA TRP A 95 -10.66 -2.02 -7.03
C TRP A 95 -9.63 -1.42 -8.02
N LEU A 96 -8.84 -0.43 -7.60
CA LEU A 96 -7.82 0.22 -8.43
C LEU A 96 -6.72 -0.76 -8.87
N LEU A 97 -6.28 -1.66 -7.98
CA LEU A 97 -5.25 -2.65 -8.26
C LEU A 97 -5.75 -3.85 -9.07
N PHE A 98 -7.05 -4.12 -9.12
CA PHE A 98 -7.64 -5.25 -9.86
C PHE A 98 -8.39 -4.85 -11.14
N ARG A 99 -8.46 -3.55 -11.44
CA ARG A 99 -8.93 -3.05 -12.73
C ARG A 99 -8.12 -3.62 -13.89
N ALA A 100 -8.76 -3.81 -15.05
CA ALA A 100 -8.17 -4.46 -16.23
C ALA A 100 -6.82 -3.87 -16.66
N ASP A 101 -6.69 -2.54 -16.62
CA ASP A 101 -5.46 -1.82 -16.98
C ASP A 101 -4.30 -2.13 -16.03
N ALA A 102 -4.59 -2.33 -14.74
CA ALA A 102 -3.58 -2.73 -13.76
C ALA A 102 -3.21 -4.21 -13.95
N ARG A 103 -4.18 -5.09 -14.19
CA ARG A 103 -3.93 -6.52 -14.43
C ARG A 103 -3.02 -6.75 -15.64
N SER A 104 -3.17 -5.99 -16.72
CA SER A 104 -2.29 -6.10 -17.89
C SER A 104 -0.86 -5.65 -17.58
N TYR A 105 -0.69 -4.58 -16.80
CA TYR A 105 0.61 -4.10 -16.34
C TYR A 105 1.36 -5.13 -15.49
N PHE A 106 0.71 -5.71 -14.48
CA PHE A 106 1.33 -6.73 -13.62
C PHE A 106 1.61 -8.05 -14.36
N ARG A 107 0.80 -8.40 -15.36
CA ARG A 107 1.02 -9.59 -16.20
C ARG A 107 2.18 -9.40 -17.18
N ALA A 108 2.37 -8.20 -17.72
CA ALA A 108 3.51 -7.92 -18.59
C ALA A 108 4.85 -8.00 -17.83
N ALA A 109 4.89 -7.50 -16.60
CA ALA A 109 6.09 -7.51 -15.75
C ALA A 109 6.42 -8.89 -15.17
N SER A 110 5.49 -9.86 -15.15
CA SER A 110 5.77 -11.23 -14.71
C SER A 110 6.39 -12.12 -15.80
N VAL A 111 6.44 -11.64 -17.06
CA VAL A 111 6.94 -12.40 -18.22
C VAL A 111 8.29 -11.87 -18.72
N SER A 112 8.74 -10.71 -18.21
CA SER A 112 10.05 -10.10 -18.49
C SER A 112 11.11 -10.53 -17.48
#